data_AF-A0A161X1V8-F1
#
_entry.id   AF-A0A161X1V8-F1
#
_cell.length_a   1.000
_cell.length_b   1.000
_cell.length_c   1.000
_cell.angle_alpha   90.00
_cell.angle_beta   90.00
_cell.angle_gamma   90.00
#
_symmetry.space_group_name_H-M   'P 1'
#
loop_
_entity.id
_entity.type
_entity.pdbx_description
1 polymer ?
#
loop_
_entity_poly.entity_id
_entity_poly.type
_entity_poly.pdbx_seq_one_letter_code
_entity_poly.pdbx_strand_id
1 'polypeptide(L)'
;LFSLIAQHQLTRPNQDIPHTAADLSTVPCSLANMQFTTAAVAIFASLVAAQDLSLLPDCARPCFVDNFPLSGCASQTDFACICASDAYNNAVTACVLGACQTADVLAALDWATNTCNAAGVPL
;
A
#
# COMPACT_ATOMS: atom_id res chain seq x y z
N LEU A 1 35.69 -21.71 19.73
CA LEU A 1 35.53 -20.89 18.50
C LEU A 1 34.66 -21.66 17.54
N PHE A 2 33.67 -20.99 16.96
CA PHE A 2 32.48 -21.48 16.26
C PHE A 2 31.37 -22.00 17.17
N SER A 3 30.11 -21.55 17.12
CA SER A 3 29.46 -20.32 16.64
C SER A 3 28.00 -20.48 17.08
N LEU A 4 27.44 -19.43 17.68
CA LEU A 4 26.06 -18.93 17.52
C LEU A 4 24.92 -19.96 17.38
N ILE A 5 24.14 -20.20 18.45
CA ILE A 5 22.93 -19.45 18.84
C ILE A 5 21.77 -19.63 17.83
N ALA A 6 20.93 -20.62 18.18
CA ALA A 6 19.48 -20.53 18.27
C ALA A 6 18.71 -19.72 17.20
N GLN A 7 18.27 -20.41 16.15
CA GLN A 7 17.04 -20.11 15.43
C GLN A 7 16.01 -21.20 15.76
N HIS A 8 15.28 -21.02 16.86
CA HIS A 8 14.01 -21.71 17.13
C HIS A 8 12.91 -20.63 17.06
N GLN A 9 12.19 -20.54 15.93
CA GLN A 9 10.90 -21.21 15.67
C GLN A 9 9.73 -20.58 16.44
N LEU A 10 8.95 -19.72 15.77
CA LEU A 10 7.48 -19.66 15.94
C LEU A 10 6.82 -19.44 14.56
N THR A 11 6.69 -20.55 13.84
CA THR A 11 5.44 -20.99 13.18
C THR A 11 4.41 -19.92 12.78
N ARG A 12 4.31 -19.60 11.48
CA ARG A 12 3.03 -19.17 10.88
C ARG A 12 2.30 -20.41 10.35
N PRO A 13 1.06 -20.70 10.79
CA PRO A 13 0.23 -21.70 10.13
C PRO A 13 -0.19 -21.22 8.73
N ASN A 14 -0.17 -22.19 7.83
CA ASN A 14 -0.42 -22.14 6.40
C ASN A 14 -1.94 -22.21 6.10
N GLN A 15 -2.29 -21.78 4.88
CA GLN A 15 -3.45 -22.13 4.03
C GLN A 15 -4.54 -21.05 3.90
N ASP A 16 -5.06 -20.70 2.71
CA ASP A 16 -4.72 -20.94 1.29
C ASP A 16 -5.79 -20.15 0.50
N ILE A 17 -5.42 -19.21 -0.39
CA ILE A 17 -6.27 -18.78 -1.53
C ILE A 17 -5.35 -18.60 -2.74
N PRO A 18 -5.69 -19.20 -3.91
CA PRO A 18 -4.76 -19.40 -5.01
C PRO A 18 -4.59 -18.13 -5.84
N HIS A 19 -3.39 -17.56 -5.82
CA HIS A 19 -2.93 -16.75 -6.95
C HIS A 19 -2.05 -17.63 -7.81
N THR A 20 -2.72 -18.26 -8.76
CA THR A 20 -2.15 -18.88 -9.95
C THR A 20 -0.93 -18.09 -10.42
N ALA A 21 0.16 -18.82 -10.61
CA ALA A 21 1.33 -18.37 -11.34
C ALA A 21 0.93 -17.74 -12.68
N ALA A 22 1.06 -16.44 -12.75
CA ALA A 22 1.59 -15.73 -13.91
C ALA A 22 2.68 -14.84 -13.31
N ASP A 23 3.87 -15.36 -13.02
CA ASP A 23 4.88 -15.58 -14.05
C ASP A 23 4.64 -14.69 -15.27
N LEU A 24 5.03 -13.42 -15.13
CA LEU A 24 5.61 -12.69 -16.25
C LEU A 24 7.14 -12.78 -16.14
N SER A 25 7.64 -14.01 -15.99
CA SER A 25 8.96 -14.44 -16.43
C SER A 25 8.84 -14.89 -17.89
N THR A 26 8.26 -14.03 -18.74
CA THR A 26 8.37 -14.16 -20.20
C THR A 26 8.43 -12.79 -20.84
N VAL A 27 9.44 -12.01 -20.47
CA VAL A 27 10.00 -11.05 -21.41
C VAL A 27 10.89 -11.85 -22.36
N PRO A 28 10.56 -11.99 -23.66
CA PRO A 28 11.54 -12.51 -24.61
C PRO A 28 12.69 -11.51 -24.71
N CYS A 29 13.80 -11.81 -24.06
CA CYS A 29 15.09 -11.21 -24.36
C CYS A 29 15.51 -11.70 -25.76
N SER A 30 15.06 -11.04 -26.82
CA SER A 30 15.58 -11.27 -28.18
C SER A 30 15.55 -9.99 -29.01
N LEU A 31 16.72 -9.34 -29.03
CA LEU A 31 17.37 -8.75 -30.20
C LEU A 31 16.51 -7.88 -31.12
N ALA A 32 16.31 -6.62 -30.71
CA ALA A 32 16.25 -5.53 -31.67
C ALA A 32 17.43 -4.59 -31.40
N ASN A 33 18.48 -4.75 -32.21
CA ASN A 33 19.56 -3.78 -32.33
C ASN A 33 18.96 -2.45 -32.78
N MET A 34 18.77 -1.52 -31.84
CA MET A 34 18.41 -0.15 -32.11
C MET A 34 19.29 0.75 -31.25
N GLN A 35 20.33 1.30 -31.87
CA GLN A 35 21.12 2.38 -31.28
C GLN A 35 20.25 3.65 -31.30
N PHE A 36 19.51 3.88 -30.23
CA PHE A 36 18.86 5.15 -29.99
C PHE A 36 19.45 5.79 -28.72
N THR A 37 20.09 6.91 -28.99
CA THR A 37 20.68 7.86 -28.07
C THR A 37 19.72 8.18 -26.91
N THR A 38 20.20 7.97 -25.68
CA THR A 38 19.73 8.51 -24.39
C THR A 38 18.34 9.17 -24.37
N ALA A 39 17.34 8.42 -23.91
CA ALA A 39 16.24 8.97 -23.13
C ALA A 39 15.81 7.90 -22.12
N ALA A 40 16.30 8.02 -20.89
CA ALA A 40 15.87 7.18 -19.78
C ALA A 40 14.42 7.55 -19.41
N VAL A 41 13.45 6.83 -19.97
CA VAL A 41 12.07 6.90 -19.48
C VAL A 41 11.99 5.96 -18.27
N ALA A 42 12.08 6.52 -17.06
CA ALA A 42 11.78 5.81 -15.84
C ALA A 42 10.26 5.55 -15.80
N ILE A 43 9.86 4.34 -16.19
CA ILE A 43 8.49 3.87 -16.02
C ILE A 43 8.35 3.51 -14.54
N PHE A 44 7.76 4.39 -13.74
CA PHE A 44 7.33 4.07 -12.39
C PHE A 44 6.16 3.08 -12.51
N ALA A 45 6.47 1.78 -12.49
CA ALA A 45 5.46 0.76 -12.25
C ALA A 45 5.09 0.86 -10.77
N SER A 46 4.06 1.64 -10.46
CA SER A 46 3.43 1.62 -9.14
C SER A 46 2.75 0.28 -8.97
N LEU A 47 3.38 -0.62 -8.21
CA LEU A 47 2.73 -1.80 -7.69
C LEU A 47 1.74 -1.34 -6.62
N VAL A 48 0.57 -0.87 -7.02
CA VAL A 48 -0.56 -0.76 -6.09
C VAL A 48 -0.94 -2.19 -5.74
N ALA A 49 -0.43 -2.68 -4.62
CA ALA A 49 -1.13 -3.71 -3.87
C ALA A 49 -2.55 -3.15 -3.71
N ALA A 50 -3.57 -3.89 -4.15
CA ALA A 50 -4.94 -3.53 -3.92
C ALA A 50 -5.18 -3.56 -2.40
N GLN A 51 -4.85 -2.46 -1.71
CA GLN A 51 -5.05 -2.30 -0.28
C GLN A 51 -6.55 -2.17 -0.10
N ASP A 52 -7.17 -3.26 0.34
CA ASP A 52 -8.61 -3.36 0.45
C ASP A 52 -9.10 -2.59 1.68
N LEU A 53 -10.08 -1.71 1.48
CA LEU A 53 -10.66 -0.89 2.54
C LEU A 53 -11.50 -1.72 3.55
N SER A 54 -11.70 -3.03 3.32
CA SER A 54 -12.35 -3.92 4.27
C SER A 54 -11.46 -4.26 5.47
N LEU A 55 -10.15 -3.98 5.38
CA LEU A 55 -9.23 -4.13 6.51
C LEU A 55 -9.34 -2.97 7.52
N LEU A 56 -10.04 -1.89 7.16
CA LEU A 56 -10.31 -0.78 8.08
C LEU A 56 -11.38 -1.14 9.11
N PRO A 57 -11.22 -0.68 10.37
CA PRO A 57 -12.28 -0.76 11.35
C PRO A 57 -13.53 -0.01 10.84
N ASP A 58 -14.71 -0.53 11.17
CA ASP A 58 -15.98 0.00 10.66
C ASP A 58 -16.18 1.49 11.01
N CYS A 59 -15.64 1.95 12.14
CA CYS A 59 -15.71 3.36 12.56
C CYS A 59 -14.89 4.29 11.65
N ALA A 60 -13.80 3.80 11.04
CA ALA A 60 -12.90 4.61 10.22
C ALA A 60 -13.34 4.66 8.76
N ARG A 61 -14.03 3.63 8.27
CA ARG A 61 -14.51 3.56 6.88
C ARG A 61 -15.29 4.81 6.41
N PRO A 62 -16.29 5.34 7.15
CA PRO A 62 -16.98 6.55 6.72
C PRO A 62 -16.03 7.76 6.68
N CYS A 63 -15.06 7.86 7.59
CA CYS A 63 -14.08 8.94 7.56
C CYS A 63 -13.28 8.98 6.27
N PHE A 64 -12.88 7.83 5.73
CA PHE A 64 -12.15 7.76 4.45
C PHE A 64 -13.05 8.15 3.26
N VAL A 65 -14.27 7.63 3.21
CA VAL A 65 -15.20 7.86 2.09
C VAL A 65 -15.70 9.31 2.08
N ASP A 66 -16.12 9.83 3.23
CA ASP A 66 -16.76 11.15 3.32
C ASP A 66 -15.76 12.30 3.10
N ASN A 67 -14.49 12.09 3.47
CA ASN A 67 -13.44 13.08 3.25
C ASN A 67 -12.73 12.92 1.90
N PHE A 68 -12.99 11.86 1.14
CA PHE A 68 -12.37 11.62 -0.18
C PHE A 68 -12.40 12.84 -1.13
N PRO A 69 -13.48 13.63 -1.21
CA PRO A 69 -13.51 14.83 -2.05
C PRO A 69 -12.41 15.85 -1.74
N LEU A 70 -11.84 15.86 -0.52
CA LEU A 70 -10.73 16.73 -0.13
C LEU A 70 -9.38 16.27 -0.68
N SER A 71 -9.26 15.01 -1.10
CA SER A 71 -8.01 14.47 -1.62
C SER A 71 -7.60 15.08 -2.96
N GLY A 72 -8.58 15.46 -3.78
CA GLY A 72 -8.35 15.87 -5.18
C GLY A 72 -7.97 14.72 -6.12
N CYS A 73 -8.04 13.48 -5.63
CA CYS A 73 -7.64 12.29 -6.38
C CYS A 73 -8.75 11.78 -7.30
N ALA A 74 -8.35 11.12 -8.38
CA ALA A 74 -9.29 10.62 -9.39
C ALA A 74 -10.07 9.38 -8.91
N SER A 75 -9.49 8.60 -8.00
CA SER A 75 -10.08 7.36 -7.48
C SER A 75 -9.79 7.18 -5.99
N GLN A 76 -10.73 6.56 -5.27
CA GLN A 76 -10.56 6.15 -3.86
C GLN A 76 -9.48 5.08 -3.66
N THR A 77 -9.02 4.47 -4.76
CA THR A 77 -7.94 3.47 -4.75
C THR A 77 -6.61 4.04 -5.23
N ASP A 78 -6.54 5.33 -5.55
CA ASP A 78 -5.31 5.99 -5.93
C ASP A 78 -4.53 6.36 -4.66
N PHE A 79 -3.99 5.33 -3.98
CA PHE A 79 -3.30 5.50 -2.71
C PHE A 79 -2.08 6.40 -2.83
N ALA A 80 -1.37 6.40 -3.96
CA ALA A 80 -0.25 7.31 -4.17
C ALA A 80 -0.70 8.78 -4.13
N CYS A 81 -1.81 9.12 -4.79
CA CYS A 81 -2.39 10.46 -4.72
C CYS A 81 -2.96 10.78 -3.33
N ILE A 82 -3.72 9.84 -2.75
CA ILE A 82 -4.42 10.03 -1.46
C ILE A 82 -3.40 10.28 -0.35
N CYS A 83 -2.36 9.45 -0.27
CA CYS A 83 -1.31 9.57 0.73
C CYS A 83 -0.50 10.87 0.57
N ALA A 84 -0.40 11.42 -0.63
CA ALA A 84 0.24 12.71 -0.89
C ALA A 84 -0.62 13.93 -0.49
N SER A 85 -1.90 13.73 -0.14
CA SER A 85 -2.82 14.82 0.16
C SER A 85 -2.93 15.11 1.65
N ASP A 86 -2.18 16.12 2.12
CA ASP A 86 -2.23 16.58 3.52
C ASP A 86 -3.64 16.99 3.95
N ALA A 87 -4.41 17.63 3.06
CA ALA A 87 -5.76 18.08 3.37
C ALA A 87 -6.68 16.90 3.71
N TYR A 88 -6.61 15.84 2.89
CA TYR A 88 -7.34 14.60 3.13
C TYR A 88 -6.86 13.90 4.40
N ASN A 89 -5.54 13.69 4.54
CA ASN A 89 -4.96 12.97 5.67
C ASN A 89 -5.32 13.65 7.01
N ASN A 90 -5.26 14.99 7.08
CA ASN A 90 -5.65 15.73 8.27
C ASN A 90 -7.15 15.61 8.58
N ALA A 91 -8.01 15.69 7.56
CA ALA A 91 -9.46 15.59 7.75
C ALA A 91 -9.88 14.18 8.20
N VAL A 92 -9.32 13.14 7.58
CA VAL A 92 -9.54 11.74 7.98
C VAL A 92 -9.03 11.51 9.41
N THR A 93 -7.83 11.98 9.74
CA THR A 93 -7.26 11.84 11.09
C THR A 93 -8.16 12.47 12.14
N ALA A 94 -8.63 13.70 11.90
CA ALA A 94 -9.56 14.38 12.80
C ALA A 94 -10.89 13.62 12.96
N CYS A 95 -11.43 13.08 11.86
CA CYS A 95 -12.65 12.28 11.89
C CYS A 95 -12.47 10.99 12.69
N VAL A 96 -11.39 10.23 12.44
CA VAL A 96 -11.10 8.97 13.11
C VAL A 96 -10.89 9.18 14.62
N LEU A 97 -10.18 10.25 15.02
CA LEU A 97 -10.00 10.60 16.43
C LEU A 97 -11.32 10.95 17.15
N GLY A 98 -12.31 11.47 16.43
CA GLY A 98 -13.63 11.80 16.98
C GLY A 98 -14.63 10.65 16.96
N ALA A 99 -14.50 9.71 16.02
CA ALA A 99 -15.48 8.66 15.77
C ALA A 99 -15.07 7.27 16.29
N CYS A 100 -13.78 7.01 16.43
CA CYS A 100 -13.23 5.69 16.76
C CYS A 100 -12.69 5.61 18.20
N GLN A 101 -12.64 4.40 18.75
CA GLN A 101 -11.91 4.14 19.99
C GLN A 101 -10.41 4.11 19.72
N THR A 102 -9.58 4.35 20.75
CA THR A 102 -8.12 4.44 20.60
C THR A 102 -7.50 3.20 19.93
N ALA A 103 -8.02 2.00 20.18
CA ALA A 103 -7.53 0.79 19.52
C ALA A 103 -7.76 0.81 18.00
N ASP A 104 -8.95 1.26 17.57
CA ASP A 104 -9.30 1.37 16.16
C ASP A 104 -8.57 2.51 15.47
N VAL A 105 -8.32 3.62 16.18
CA VAL A 105 -7.48 4.72 15.69
C VAL A 105 -6.08 4.20 15.37
N LEU A 106 -5.48 3.42 16.27
CA LEU A 106 -4.15 2.85 16.05
C LEU A 106 -4.15 1.84 14.90
N ALA A 107 -5.19 1.00 14.79
CA ALA A 107 -5.33 0.06 13.67
C ALA A 107 -5.48 0.79 12.32
N ALA A 108 -6.27 1.86 12.27
CA ALA A 108 -6.43 2.68 11.07
C ALA A 108 -5.13 3.39 10.67
N LEU A 109 -4.37 3.89 11.65
CA LEU A 109 -3.07 4.53 11.41
C LEU A 109 -2.02 3.53 10.91
N ASP A 110 -1.96 2.33 11.49
CA ASP A 110 -1.05 1.26 11.04
C ASP A 110 -1.40 0.84 9.60
N TRP A 111 -2.68 0.63 9.31
CA TRP A 111 -3.13 0.34 7.95
C TRP A 111 -2.76 1.45 6.97
N ALA A 112 -2.98 2.72 7.34
CA ALA A 112 -2.70 3.86 6.48
C ALA A 112 -1.19 3.97 6.22
N THR A 113 -0.36 3.82 7.25
CA THR A 113 1.10 3.82 7.14
C THR A 113 1.59 2.72 6.20
N ASN A 114 1.11 1.49 6.38
CA ASN A 114 1.47 0.36 5.53
C ASN A 114 1.01 0.54 4.08
N THR A 115 -0.19 1.09 3.88
CA THR A 115 -0.76 1.41 2.56
C THR A 115 0.06 2.44 1.82
N CYS A 116 0.37 3.54 2.49
CA CYS A 116 1.11 4.65 1.94
C CYS A 116 2.59 4.31 1.66
N ASN A 117 3.22 3.53 2.55
CA ASN A 117 4.54 2.95 2.32
C ASN A 117 4.56 2.04 1.08
N ALA A 118 3.56 1.16 0.94
CA ALA A 118 3.44 0.28 -0.24
C ALA A 118 3.19 1.07 -1.53
N ALA A 119 2.50 2.21 -1.46
CA ALA A 119 2.30 3.12 -2.57
C ALA A 119 3.55 3.98 -2.91
N GLY A 120 4.60 3.91 -2.10
CA GLY A 120 5.83 4.68 -2.27
C GLY A 120 5.74 6.14 -1.80
N VAL A 121 4.71 6.49 -1.04
CA VAL A 121 4.47 7.83 -0.48
C VAL A 121 4.22 7.68 1.03
N PRO A 122 5.26 7.61 1.88
CA PRO A 122 5.09 7.49 3.33
C PRO A 122 4.32 8.69 3.92
N LEU A 123 3.43 8.41 4.88
CA LEU A 123 2.67 9.41 5.66
C LEU A 123 3.55 10.21 6.62
#